data_AF-A0A9E5WS81-F1
#
_entry.id   AF-A0A9E5WS81-F1
#
_cell.length_a   1.000
_cell.length_b   1.000
_cell.length_c   1.000
_cell.angle_alpha   90.00
_cell.angle_beta   90.00
_cell.angle_gamma   90.00
#
_symmetry.space_group_name_H-M   'P 1'
#
loop_
_entity.id
_entity.type
_entity.pdbx_description
1 polymer ?
#
loop_
_entity_poly.entity_id
_entity_poly.type
_entity_poly.pdbx_seq_one_letter_code
_entity_poly.pdbx_strand_id
1 'polypeptide(L)'
;MAKRQRELVTHTFKGPRFEDHGLDLDVLPDLLAYKTILVETAKELWRRRHPDRQRLPKGFEDSLKLKFYELRPGSTAVPLVREIECENNEAQLKLFEPPPDELDEAVQLVADTIDAAANDQPFPDDLPASVTPLFANYGKTLREDEFFEHNIPDRPAVTRYTVAVRDKLSRSSQEPYEDAIELVGEVRAADLDGTSFWLRLDNGTKVPGRFEPDQEAIVVEALHEHATRRLRIIGRAEFDPATGSLKRITAVDHLAIQMLAEQPVDTSARPIWEIAVEIGATVPEEEWADEPPDVSKRLDHYLYGSGEGGE
;
A
#
# COMPACT_ATOMS: atom_id res chain seq x y z
N MET A 1 -13.10 -0.92 19.47
CA MET A 1 -11.84 -0.81 18.72
C MET A 1 -11.40 0.64 18.75
N ALA A 2 -10.42 0.97 19.60
CA ALA A 2 -9.82 2.29 19.59
C ALA A 2 -8.82 2.38 18.43
N LYS A 3 -8.85 3.48 17.67
CA LYS A 3 -7.88 3.77 16.61
C LYS A 3 -6.89 4.80 17.14
N ARG A 4 -5.59 4.51 17.02
CA ARG A 4 -4.53 5.47 17.33
C ARG A 4 -3.92 5.99 16.03
N GLN A 5 -3.66 7.29 16.00
CA GLN A 5 -2.94 7.94 14.91
C GLN A 5 -1.44 8.00 15.26
N ARG A 6 -0.59 7.58 14.33
CA ARG A 6 0.88 7.69 14.41
C ARG A 6 1.39 8.41 13.18
N GLU A 7 2.00 9.56 13.35
CA GLU A 7 2.66 10.27 12.24
C GLU A 7 3.93 9.49 11.85
N LEU A 8 4.11 9.26 10.54
CA LEU A 8 5.26 8.55 9.99
C LEU A 8 6.27 9.51 9.37
N VAL A 9 5.78 10.50 8.63
CA VAL A 9 6.62 11.51 7.97
C VAL A 9 5.75 12.71 7.59
N THR A 10 6.29 13.91 7.72
CA THR A 10 5.70 15.11 7.12
C THR A 10 6.41 15.43 5.80
N HIS A 11 5.65 15.37 4.71
CA HIS A 11 6.08 15.73 3.36
C HIS A 11 5.89 17.24 3.15
N THR A 12 6.97 17.99 3.02
CA THR A 12 6.88 19.44 2.72
C THR A 12 7.28 19.72 1.28
N PHE A 13 6.34 20.25 0.50
CA PHE A 13 6.53 20.68 -0.88
C PHE A 13 7.20 22.06 -0.90
N LYS A 14 8.29 22.19 -1.64
CA LYS A 14 9.10 23.42 -1.75
C LYS A 14 9.38 23.75 -3.21
N GLY A 15 9.41 25.04 -3.52
CA GLY A 15 9.61 25.59 -4.87
C GLY A 15 8.57 26.67 -5.20
N PRO A 16 8.70 27.37 -6.35
CA PRO A 16 7.89 28.56 -6.64
C PRO A 16 6.38 28.33 -6.67
N ARG A 17 5.92 27.13 -7.07
CA ARG A 17 4.49 26.75 -7.06
C ARG A 17 3.86 26.73 -5.68
N PHE A 18 4.67 26.66 -4.64
CA PHE A 18 4.22 26.44 -3.27
C PHE A 18 4.43 27.70 -2.39
N GLU A 19 4.92 28.81 -2.97
CA GLU A 19 5.16 30.07 -2.25
C GLU A 19 3.88 30.79 -1.83
N ASP A 20 2.79 30.59 -2.58
CA ASP A 20 1.46 31.09 -2.22
C ASP A 20 0.78 30.24 -1.13
N HIS A 21 1.49 29.24 -0.62
CA HIS A 21 1.04 28.30 0.40
C HIS A 21 -0.16 27.43 -0.04
N GLY A 22 -0.41 27.33 -1.35
CA GLY A 22 -1.34 26.39 -1.94
C GLY A 22 -0.68 25.05 -2.24
N LEU A 23 -1.47 23.97 -2.15
CA LEU A 23 -1.07 22.66 -2.65
C LEU A 23 -2.04 22.25 -3.76
N ASP A 24 -1.52 22.13 -4.97
CA ASP A 24 -2.29 21.67 -6.12
C ASP A 24 -2.68 20.20 -5.97
N LEU A 25 -3.89 19.81 -6.38
CA LEU A 25 -4.32 18.41 -6.40
C LEU A 25 -3.46 17.56 -7.34
N ASP A 26 -2.79 18.20 -8.30
CA ASP A 26 -1.82 17.55 -9.19
C ASP A 26 -0.66 16.87 -8.44
N VAL A 27 -0.42 17.17 -7.15
CA VAL A 27 0.61 16.50 -6.35
C VAL A 27 0.20 15.15 -5.78
N LEU A 28 -1.10 14.83 -5.77
CA LEU A 28 -1.63 13.58 -5.19
C LEU A 28 -0.98 12.30 -5.76
N PRO A 29 -0.68 12.20 -7.07
CA PRO A 29 0.05 11.06 -7.62
C PRO A 29 1.41 10.81 -6.95
N ASP A 30 2.13 11.86 -6.53
CA ASP A 30 3.42 11.70 -5.85
C ASP A 30 3.25 11.14 -4.44
N LEU A 31 2.20 11.56 -3.72
CA LEU A 31 1.87 10.99 -2.40
C LEU A 31 1.46 9.51 -2.51
N LEU A 32 0.72 9.14 -3.56
CA LEU A 32 0.37 7.75 -3.85
C LEU A 32 1.58 6.92 -4.24
N ALA A 33 2.50 7.46 -5.03
CA ALA A 33 3.76 6.81 -5.37
C ALA A 33 4.59 6.54 -4.10
N TYR A 34 4.70 7.53 -3.20
CA TYR A 34 5.39 7.36 -1.93
C TYR A 34 4.74 6.29 -1.03
N LYS A 35 3.40 6.28 -0.92
CA LYS A 35 2.65 5.18 -0.26
C LYS A 35 3.07 3.83 -0.82
N THR A 36 3.13 3.70 -2.14
CA THR A 36 3.45 2.44 -2.81
C THR A 36 4.87 1.98 -2.45
N ILE A 37 5.84 2.89 -2.48
CA ILE A 37 7.23 2.62 -2.08
C ILE A 37 7.29 2.11 -0.63
N LEU A 38 6.62 2.79 0.30
CA LEU A 38 6.60 2.39 1.71
C LEU A 38 5.97 1.02 1.93
N VAL A 39 4.82 0.76 1.31
CA VAL A 39 4.10 -0.51 1.45
C VAL A 39 4.93 -1.67 0.90
N GLU A 40 5.49 -1.55 -0.29
CA GLU A 40 6.30 -2.62 -0.88
C GLU A 40 7.60 -2.85 -0.10
N THR A 41 8.23 -1.79 0.40
CA THR A 41 9.42 -1.89 1.27
C THR A 41 9.08 -2.62 2.58
N ALA A 42 8.00 -2.22 3.25
CA ALA A 42 7.57 -2.83 4.51
C ALA A 42 7.18 -4.30 4.33
N LYS A 43 6.51 -4.66 3.22
CA LYS A 43 6.19 -6.05 2.90
C LYS A 43 7.44 -6.89 2.81
N GLU A 44 8.48 -6.38 2.15
CA GLU A 44 9.71 -7.13 1.96
C GLU A 44 10.52 -7.26 3.26
N LEU A 45 10.63 -6.19 4.05
CA LEU A 45 11.21 -6.26 5.39
C LEU A 45 10.48 -7.30 6.26
N TRP A 46 9.15 -7.35 6.18
CA TRP A 46 8.35 -8.32 6.91
C TRP A 46 8.63 -9.76 6.47
N ARG A 47 8.69 -10.02 5.16
CA ARG A 47 8.99 -11.36 4.62
C ARG A 47 10.38 -11.84 5.04
N ARG A 48 11.39 -10.97 4.99
CA ARG A 48 12.76 -11.30 5.43
C ARG A 48 12.81 -11.69 6.90
N ARG A 49 12.03 -11.01 7.75
CA ARG A 49 11.95 -11.28 9.19
C ARG A 49 11.11 -12.51 9.53
N HIS A 50 10.19 -12.90 8.64
CA HIS A 50 9.26 -14.00 8.84
C HIS A 50 9.36 -15.03 7.70
N PRO A 51 10.51 -15.70 7.51
CA PRO A 51 10.72 -16.64 6.41
C PRO A 51 9.75 -17.83 6.47
N ASP A 52 9.29 -18.20 7.66
CA ASP A 52 8.37 -19.32 7.86
C ASP A 52 6.90 -18.96 7.60
N ARG A 53 6.57 -17.67 7.47
CA ARG A 53 5.19 -17.21 7.29
C ARG A 53 4.88 -16.96 5.83
N GLN A 54 3.94 -17.75 5.33
CA GLN A 54 3.52 -17.74 3.93
C GLN A 54 2.56 -16.59 3.55
N ARG A 55 2.05 -15.79 4.49
CA ARG A 55 1.06 -14.74 4.17
C ARG A 55 1.33 -13.49 4.98
N LEU A 56 1.26 -12.34 4.33
CA LEU A 56 1.23 -11.04 5.01
C LEU A 56 0.08 -10.98 6.01
N PRO A 57 0.22 -10.22 7.11
CA PRO A 57 -0.86 -9.97 8.04
C PRO A 57 -2.11 -9.40 7.35
N LYS A 58 -3.31 -9.77 7.82
CA LYS A 58 -4.56 -9.23 7.28
C LYS A 58 -4.58 -7.71 7.47
N GLY A 59 -4.90 -6.98 6.40
CA GLY A 59 -4.95 -5.51 6.44
C GLY A 59 -3.59 -4.82 6.42
N PHE A 60 -2.50 -5.52 6.04
CA PHE A 60 -1.16 -4.92 5.97
C PHE A 60 -1.13 -3.65 5.10
N GLU A 61 -1.69 -3.73 3.89
CA GLU A 61 -1.79 -2.59 2.96
C GLU A 61 -2.79 -1.53 3.42
N ASP A 62 -3.89 -1.97 4.04
CA ASP A 62 -4.95 -1.11 4.57
C ASP A 62 -4.52 -0.35 5.83
N SER A 63 -3.44 -0.80 6.49
CA SER A 63 -2.89 -0.15 7.68
C SER A 63 -2.26 1.21 7.36
N LEU A 64 -1.81 1.42 6.11
CA LEU A 64 -1.28 2.70 5.65
C LEU A 64 -2.40 3.57 5.05
N LYS A 65 -3.12 4.27 5.93
CA LYS A 65 -4.09 5.29 5.54
C LYS A 65 -3.46 6.66 5.51
N LEU A 66 -2.79 6.99 4.40
CA LEU A 66 -2.33 8.36 4.17
C LEU A 66 -3.53 9.30 4.11
N LYS A 67 -3.67 10.10 5.16
CA LYS A 67 -4.70 11.13 5.29
C LYS A 67 -4.01 12.38 5.79
N PHE A 68 -4.25 13.48 5.10
CA PHE A 68 -4.05 14.80 5.68
C PHE A 68 -5.39 15.26 6.27
N TYR A 69 -5.37 15.72 7.50
CA TYR A 69 -6.57 16.16 8.23
C TYR A 69 -6.73 17.68 8.24
N GLU A 70 -5.67 18.41 7.87
CA GLU A 70 -5.61 19.86 7.91
C GLU A 70 -4.64 20.37 6.84
N LEU A 71 -4.99 21.49 6.21
CA LEU A 71 -4.08 22.32 5.45
C LEU A 71 -3.79 23.56 6.30
N ARG A 72 -2.56 23.66 6.84
CA ARG A 72 -2.16 24.74 7.77
C ARG A 72 -1.67 25.96 7.00
N PRO A 73 -1.93 27.21 7.40
CA PRO A 73 -1.34 28.40 6.77
C PRO A 73 0.17 28.20 6.53
N GLY A 74 0.60 28.21 5.25
CA GLY A 74 1.83 27.51 4.85
C GLY A 74 1.62 26.09 4.31
N SER A 75 0.48 25.82 3.63
CA SER A 75 -0.14 24.48 3.42
C SER A 75 0.58 23.55 2.46
N THR A 76 1.90 23.59 2.45
CA THR A 76 2.75 22.75 1.63
C THR A 76 3.29 21.57 2.43
N ALA A 77 2.93 21.44 3.71
CA ALA A 77 3.29 20.34 4.58
C ALA A 77 2.12 19.35 4.75
N VAL A 78 2.35 18.11 4.35
CA VAL A 78 1.38 17.01 4.37
C VAL A 78 1.85 15.95 5.37
N PRO A 79 1.31 15.91 6.59
CA PRO A 79 1.61 14.87 7.55
C PRO A 79 0.99 13.54 7.09
N LEU A 80 1.83 12.53 6.94
CA LEU A 80 1.43 11.17 6.57
C LEU A 80 1.26 10.36 7.85
N VAL A 81 0.00 10.05 8.17
CA VAL A 81 -0.39 9.40 9.42
C VAL A 81 -0.84 7.97 9.16
N ARG A 82 -0.46 7.05 10.03
CA ARG A 82 -0.95 5.67 10.07
C ARG A 82 -2.06 5.55 11.11
N GLU A 83 -3.13 4.82 10.78
CA GLU A 83 -4.15 4.38 11.76
C GLU A 83 -3.80 2.98 12.24
N ILE A 84 -3.52 2.82 13.53
CA ILE A 84 -3.24 1.53 14.15
C ILE A 84 -4.50 1.11 14.92
N GLU A 85 -5.04 -0.05 14.56
CA GLU A 85 -6.11 -0.70 15.33
C GLU A 85 -5.51 -1.41 16.53
N CYS A 86 -5.98 -1.05 17.73
CA CYS A 86 -5.53 -1.70 18.96
C CYS A 86 -6.65 -2.57 19.52
N GLU A 87 -6.33 -3.81 19.89
CA GLU A 87 -7.26 -4.68 20.60
C GLU A 87 -7.60 -4.10 21.99
N ASN A 88 -8.86 -4.27 22.40
CA ASN A 88 -9.56 -3.53 23.47
C ASN A 88 -8.97 -3.71 24.88
N ASN A 89 -7.79 -3.16 25.17
CA ASN A 89 -7.34 -2.98 26.55
C ASN A 89 -6.94 -1.52 26.81
N GLU A 90 -7.96 -0.67 26.89
CA GLU A 90 -7.87 0.80 27.02
C GLU A 90 -6.93 1.28 28.15
N ALA A 91 -6.72 0.45 29.18
CA ALA A 91 -5.85 0.76 30.32
C ALA A 91 -4.34 0.58 30.03
N GLN A 92 -3.95 -0.33 29.13
CA GLN A 92 -2.55 -0.44 28.67
C GLN A 92 -2.24 0.50 27.50
N LEU A 93 -3.27 0.86 26.72
CA LEU A 93 -3.19 1.70 25.51
C LEU A 93 -2.64 3.12 25.73
N LYS A 94 -2.82 3.70 26.92
CA LYS A 94 -2.37 5.07 27.23
C LYS A 94 -0.95 5.14 27.79
N LEU A 95 -0.36 4.01 28.19
CA LEU A 95 0.91 4.00 28.92
C LEU A 95 2.12 3.74 28.03
N PHE A 96 1.96 3.04 26.90
CA PHE A 96 3.07 2.68 26.01
C PHE A 96 2.73 2.94 24.55
N GLU A 97 3.68 3.50 23.82
CA GLU A 97 3.64 3.58 22.36
C GLU A 97 3.91 2.19 21.79
N PRO A 98 3.11 1.68 20.84
CA PRO A 98 3.44 0.42 20.18
C PRO A 98 4.85 0.53 19.59
N PRO A 99 5.68 -0.52 19.73
CA PRO A 99 7.03 -0.50 19.21
C PRO A 99 7.02 -0.22 17.69
N PRO A 100 8.08 0.39 17.15
CA PRO A 100 8.26 0.49 15.70
C PRO A 100 8.12 -0.87 15.01
N ASP A 101 7.51 -0.90 13.84
CA ASP A 101 7.39 -2.10 13.02
C ASP A 101 8.01 -1.91 11.63
N GLU A 102 7.80 -2.86 10.72
CA GLU A 102 8.40 -2.86 9.39
C GLU A 102 8.05 -1.61 8.57
N LEU A 103 6.93 -0.96 8.87
CA LEU A 103 6.55 0.26 8.18
C LEU A 103 7.32 1.48 8.70
N ASP A 104 7.56 1.56 10.01
CA ASP A 104 8.44 2.58 10.59
C ASP A 104 9.88 2.42 10.06
N GLU A 105 10.34 1.17 9.95
CA GLU A 105 11.64 0.84 9.34
C GLU A 105 11.69 1.20 7.85
N ALA A 106 10.62 0.93 7.09
CA ALA A 106 10.54 1.28 5.69
C ALA A 106 10.66 2.80 5.46
N VAL A 107 10.08 3.63 6.34
CA VAL A 107 10.23 5.10 6.27
C VAL A 107 11.68 5.51 6.41
N GLN A 108 12.41 4.93 7.37
CA GLN A 108 13.84 5.20 7.57
C GLN A 108 14.68 4.71 6.39
N LEU A 109 14.45 3.47 5.93
CA LEU A 109 15.19 2.87 4.82
C LEU A 109 15.02 3.65 3.51
N VAL A 110 13.80 4.12 3.23
CA VAL A 110 13.52 4.99 2.07
C VAL A 110 14.23 6.33 2.22
N ALA A 111 14.25 6.92 3.42
CA ALA A 111 14.97 8.16 3.66
C ALA A 111 16.49 8.00 3.48
N ASP A 112 17.06 6.92 4.02
CA ASP A 112 18.48 6.58 3.86
C ASP A 112 18.84 6.35 2.39
N THR A 113 17.95 5.72 1.62
CA THR A 113 18.11 5.55 0.17
C THR A 113 18.12 6.88 -0.58
N ILE A 114 17.21 7.79 -0.23
CA ILE A 114 17.15 9.14 -0.81
C ILE A 114 18.43 9.92 -0.47
N ASP A 115 18.87 9.89 0.79
CA ASP A 115 20.08 10.56 1.23
C ASP A 115 21.33 9.96 0.57
N ALA A 116 21.40 8.63 0.40
CA ALA A 116 22.48 7.98 -0.31
C ALA A 116 22.54 8.43 -1.78
N ALA A 117 21.41 8.45 -2.48
CA ALA A 117 21.32 8.94 -3.85
C ALA A 117 21.68 10.45 -3.97
N ALA A 118 21.26 11.27 -3.01
CA ALA A 118 21.59 12.69 -2.96
C ALA A 118 23.11 12.92 -2.82
N ASN A 119 23.80 12.05 -2.06
CA ASN A 119 25.22 12.16 -1.74
C ASN A 119 26.14 11.25 -2.58
N ASP A 120 25.63 10.67 -3.67
CA ASP A 120 26.36 9.74 -4.56
C ASP A 120 27.00 8.56 -3.81
N GLN A 121 26.30 8.04 -2.81
CA GLN A 121 26.69 6.87 -2.04
C GLN A 121 25.99 5.60 -2.54
N PRO A 122 26.56 4.41 -2.28
CA PRO A 122 25.85 3.14 -2.47
C PRO A 122 24.54 3.12 -1.69
N PHE A 123 23.52 2.49 -2.26
CA PHE A 123 22.24 2.34 -1.57
C PHE A 123 22.35 1.34 -0.42
N PRO A 124 21.49 1.44 0.60
CA PRO A 124 21.46 0.46 1.68
C PRO A 124 21.25 -0.95 1.15
N ASP A 125 22.03 -1.92 1.64
CA ASP A 125 21.93 -3.33 1.25
C ASP A 125 20.53 -3.92 1.55
N ASP A 126 19.83 -3.34 2.53
CA ASP A 126 18.49 -3.75 2.91
C ASP A 126 17.40 -3.28 1.94
N LEU A 127 17.68 -2.34 1.02
CA LEU A 127 16.70 -1.87 0.04
C LEU A 127 16.35 -3.00 -0.93
N PRO A 128 15.06 -3.39 -1.04
CA PRO A 128 14.65 -4.38 -2.03
C PRO A 128 14.87 -3.88 -3.47
N ALA A 129 15.43 -4.73 -4.33
CA ALA A 129 15.60 -4.40 -5.75
C ALA A 129 14.24 -4.12 -6.42
N SER A 130 13.19 -4.80 -5.99
CA SER A 130 11.79 -4.57 -6.40
C SER A 130 11.26 -3.15 -6.14
N VAL A 131 11.81 -2.45 -5.15
CA VAL A 131 11.35 -1.11 -4.77
C VAL A 131 12.02 -0.02 -5.60
N THR A 132 13.27 -0.21 -6.03
CA THR A 132 14.04 0.82 -6.74
C THR A 132 13.32 1.41 -7.97
N PRO A 133 12.68 0.62 -8.86
CA PRO A 133 11.94 1.17 -10.00
C PRO A 133 10.73 2.03 -9.61
N LEU A 134 10.15 1.84 -8.41
CA LEU A 134 8.97 2.58 -7.97
C LEU A 134 9.27 4.07 -7.78
N PHE A 135 10.52 4.43 -7.51
CA PHE A 135 10.97 5.82 -7.41
C PHE A 135 10.78 6.61 -8.71
N ALA A 136 10.72 5.97 -9.88
CA ALA A 136 10.49 6.64 -11.16
C ALA A 136 9.14 7.38 -11.21
N ASN A 137 8.14 6.89 -10.46
CA ASN A 137 6.82 7.54 -10.36
C ASN A 137 6.74 8.55 -9.21
N TYR A 138 7.72 8.56 -8.31
CA TYR A 138 7.74 9.42 -7.15
C TYR A 138 8.43 10.76 -7.45
N GLY A 139 7.70 11.86 -7.22
CA GLY A 139 8.12 13.20 -7.62
C GLY A 139 8.04 13.43 -9.11
N LYS A 140 7.15 12.71 -9.81
CA LYS A 140 6.92 12.85 -11.26
C LYS A 140 6.32 14.22 -11.60
N THR A 141 5.63 14.85 -10.65
CA THR A 141 4.99 16.16 -10.84
C THR A 141 5.91 17.33 -10.47
N LEU A 142 7.08 17.04 -9.90
CA LEU A 142 8.10 18.03 -9.55
C LEU A 142 8.71 18.67 -10.80
N ARG A 143 8.82 19.99 -10.77
CA ARG A 143 9.64 20.80 -11.68
C ARG A 143 11.10 20.85 -11.21
N GLU A 144 12.00 21.34 -12.05
CA GLU A 144 13.45 21.32 -11.79
C GLU A 144 13.86 22.08 -10.51
N ASP A 145 13.12 23.12 -10.16
CA ASP A 145 13.30 23.99 -8.99
C ASP A 145 12.41 23.61 -7.79
N GLU A 146 11.71 22.47 -7.89
CA GLU A 146 10.85 21.94 -6.85
C GLU A 146 11.46 20.71 -6.18
N PHE A 147 11.14 20.51 -4.91
CA PHE A 147 11.60 19.38 -4.13
C PHE A 147 10.68 19.06 -2.96
N PHE A 148 10.82 17.85 -2.44
CA PHE A 148 10.21 17.45 -1.17
C PHE A 148 11.23 17.50 -0.05
N GLU A 149 10.78 17.93 1.13
CA GLU A 149 11.48 17.75 2.39
C GLU A 149 10.71 16.76 3.25
N HIS A 150 11.37 15.69 3.67
CA HIS A 150 10.83 14.70 4.60
C HIS A 150 11.30 15.01 6.00
N ASN A 151 10.34 15.33 6.85
CA ASN A 151 10.55 15.43 8.29
C ASN A 151 10.01 14.15 8.91
N ILE A 152 10.91 13.25 9.31
CA ILE A 152 10.55 11.97 9.92
C ILE A 152 10.68 12.11 11.43
N PRO A 153 9.66 11.72 12.23
CA PRO A 153 9.79 11.70 13.68
C PRO A 153 11.03 10.93 14.11
N ASP A 154 11.71 11.42 15.15
CA ASP A 154 12.94 10.84 15.72
C ASP A 154 14.17 10.82 14.77
N ARG A 155 14.06 11.37 13.55
CA ARG A 155 15.21 11.62 12.65
C ARG A 155 15.59 13.10 12.72
N PRO A 156 16.82 13.46 13.13
CA PRO A 156 17.22 14.86 13.28
C PRO A 156 17.48 15.58 11.95
N ALA A 157 17.79 14.84 10.89
CA ALA A 157 18.09 15.39 9.57
C ALA A 157 16.87 15.34 8.65
N VAL A 158 16.65 16.46 7.95
CA VAL A 158 15.64 16.54 6.88
C VAL A 158 16.18 15.87 5.63
N THR A 159 15.46 14.89 5.11
CA THR A 159 15.80 14.21 3.87
C THR A 159 15.18 14.98 2.70
N ARG A 160 16.00 15.34 1.69
CA ARG A 160 15.56 16.15 0.55
C ARG A 160 15.48 15.30 -0.72
N TYR A 161 14.31 15.29 -1.35
CA TYR A 161 14.07 14.59 -2.61
C TYR A 161 13.88 15.57 -3.77
N THR A 162 14.69 15.44 -4.81
CA THR A 162 14.68 16.32 -5.99
C THR A 162 14.54 15.52 -7.28
N VAL A 163 14.27 16.21 -8.40
CA VAL A 163 14.32 15.60 -9.74
C VAL A 163 15.67 14.91 -10.00
N ALA A 164 16.79 15.51 -9.58
CA ALA A 164 18.11 14.90 -9.73
C ALA A 164 18.26 13.60 -8.94
N VAL A 165 17.68 13.51 -7.73
CA VAL A 165 17.67 12.29 -6.93
C VAL A 165 16.82 11.20 -7.60
N ARG A 166 15.61 11.55 -8.07
CA ARG A 166 14.75 10.65 -8.84
C ARG A 166 15.47 10.07 -10.05
N ASP A 167 16.16 10.91 -10.81
CA ASP A 167 16.87 10.50 -12.03
C ASP A 167 18.09 9.61 -11.72
N LYS A 168 18.72 9.77 -10.55
CA LYS A 168 19.76 8.83 -10.07
C LYS A 168 19.15 7.47 -9.73
N LEU A 169 18.09 7.46 -8.92
CA LEU A 169 17.38 6.22 -8.51
C LEU A 169 16.81 5.47 -9.72
N SER A 170 16.29 6.19 -10.71
CA SER A 170 15.77 5.62 -11.96
C SER A 170 16.88 5.08 -12.88
N ARG A 171 18.10 5.64 -12.80
CA ARG A 171 19.24 5.13 -13.57
C ARG A 171 19.81 3.86 -12.97
N SER A 172 19.89 3.77 -11.65
CA SER A 172 20.29 2.55 -10.94
C SER A 172 19.30 1.40 -11.14
N SER A 173 18.04 1.70 -11.50
CA SER A 173 17.05 0.67 -11.77
C SER A 173 17.11 0.13 -13.20
N GLN A 174 18.04 0.56 -14.08
CA GLN A 174 18.04 0.22 -15.52
C GLN A 174 18.46 -1.22 -15.88
N GLU A 175 19.01 -1.98 -14.94
CA GLU A 175 19.39 -3.37 -15.18
C GLU A 175 18.26 -4.32 -14.78
N PRO A 176 17.95 -5.34 -15.60
CA PRO A 176 17.03 -6.40 -15.20
C PRO A 176 17.54 -7.03 -13.90
N TYR A 177 16.67 -7.11 -12.90
CA TYR A 177 16.98 -7.78 -11.64
C TYR A 177 16.01 -8.93 -11.40
N GLU A 178 16.47 -9.90 -10.64
CA GLU A 178 15.64 -10.98 -10.10
C GLU A 178 15.33 -10.70 -8.64
N ASP A 179 14.08 -10.91 -8.24
CA ASP A 179 13.66 -10.80 -6.83
C ASP A 179 12.72 -11.93 -6.44
N ALA A 180 12.61 -12.18 -5.13
CA ALA A 180 11.69 -13.16 -4.59
C ALA A 180 10.24 -12.69 -4.76
N ILE A 181 9.36 -13.61 -5.12
CA ILE A 181 7.96 -13.31 -5.39
C ILE A 181 7.02 -14.27 -4.70
N GLU A 182 5.85 -13.75 -4.35
CA GLU A 182 4.66 -14.52 -4.02
C GLU A 182 3.50 -14.02 -4.91
N LEU A 183 3.11 -14.82 -5.90
CA LEU A 183 2.05 -14.48 -6.84
C LEU A 183 0.84 -15.39 -6.64
N VAL A 184 -0.35 -14.83 -6.80
CA VAL A 184 -1.61 -15.58 -6.90
C VAL A 184 -2.29 -15.18 -8.19
N GLY A 185 -2.65 -16.15 -9.02
CA GLY A 185 -3.27 -15.87 -10.30
C GLY A 185 -3.93 -17.07 -10.95
N GLU A 186 -4.55 -16.83 -12.10
CA GLU A 186 -5.22 -17.84 -12.90
C GLU A 186 -4.28 -18.39 -13.97
N VAL A 187 -4.11 -19.71 -14.04
CA VAL A 187 -3.35 -20.34 -15.13
C VAL A 187 -4.21 -20.33 -16.39
N ARG A 188 -3.71 -19.70 -17.46
CA ARG A 188 -4.45 -19.54 -18.72
C ARG A 188 -3.92 -20.37 -19.87
N ALA A 189 -2.67 -20.84 -19.76
CA ALA A 189 -2.06 -21.76 -20.69
C ALA A 189 -0.92 -22.50 -20.00
N ALA A 190 -0.68 -23.74 -20.43
CA ALA A 190 0.48 -24.54 -20.06
C ALA A 190 0.96 -25.30 -21.31
N ASP A 191 2.27 -25.35 -21.48
CA ASP A 191 2.98 -26.12 -22.49
C ASP A 191 3.77 -27.20 -21.76
N LEU A 192 3.37 -28.46 -21.96
CA LEU A 192 3.96 -29.62 -21.31
C LEU A 192 5.32 -29.99 -21.94
N ASP A 193 5.48 -29.75 -23.24
CA ASP A 193 6.73 -30.04 -23.94
C ASP A 193 7.80 -28.98 -23.61
N GLY A 194 7.39 -27.71 -23.56
CA GLY A 194 8.26 -26.58 -23.22
C GLY A 194 8.36 -26.24 -21.72
N THR A 195 7.70 -27.02 -20.86
CA THR A 195 7.59 -26.85 -19.41
C THR A 195 7.32 -25.39 -18.98
N SER A 196 6.35 -24.76 -19.66
CA SER A 196 6.05 -23.34 -19.47
C SER A 196 4.56 -23.09 -19.24
N PHE A 197 4.23 -22.01 -18.55
CA PHE A 197 2.85 -21.64 -18.25
C PHE A 197 2.66 -20.13 -18.29
N TRP A 198 1.40 -19.72 -18.42
CA TRP A 198 0.99 -18.32 -18.37
C TRP A 198 0.04 -18.09 -17.20
N LEU A 199 0.46 -17.24 -16.28
CA LEU A 199 -0.32 -16.80 -15.12
C LEU A 199 -0.96 -15.44 -15.41
N ARG A 200 -2.27 -15.32 -15.18
CA ARG A 200 -2.98 -14.04 -15.21
C ARG A 200 -3.24 -13.58 -13.77
N LEU A 201 -2.67 -12.44 -13.40
CA LEU A 201 -2.90 -11.79 -12.10
C LEU A 201 -4.25 -11.07 -12.09
N ASP A 202 -4.72 -10.67 -10.90
CA ASP A 202 -6.02 -10.00 -10.73
C ASP A 202 -6.11 -8.64 -11.43
N ASN A 203 -4.98 -7.95 -11.59
CA ASN A 203 -4.87 -6.71 -12.39
C ASN A 203 -4.92 -6.95 -13.91
N GLY A 204 -5.07 -8.20 -14.35
CA GLY A 204 -5.13 -8.61 -15.75
C GLY A 204 -3.76 -8.86 -16.40
N THR A 205 -2.66 -8.54 -15.73
CA THR A 205 -1.30 -8.77 -16.24
C THR A 205 -1.06 -10.26 -16.48
N LYS A 206 -0.50 -10.58 -17.65
CA LYS A 206 -0.11 -11.94 -18.02
C LYS A 206 1.38 -12.11 -17.86
N VAL A 207 1.77 -13.10 -17.07
CA VAL A 207 3.15 -13.39 -16.71
C VAL A 207 3.51 -14.79 -17.20
N PRO A 208 4.55 -14.95 -18.03
CA PRO A 208 5.07 -16.25 -18.38
C PRO A 208 5.95 -16.79 -17.24
N GLY A 209 5.89 -18.11 -17.03
CA GLY A 209 6.75 -18.82 -16.08
C GLY A 209 7.14 -20.20 -16.58
N ARG A 210 8.10 -20.83 -15.88
CA ARG A 210 8.52 -22.22 -16.11
C ARG A 210 8.23 -23.05 -14.88
N PHE A 211 7.85 -24.30 -15.09
CA PHE A 211 7.63 -25.28 -14.02
C PHE A 211 8.56 -26.47 -14.23
N GLU A 212 8.88 -27.16 -13.15
CA GLU A 212 9.65 -28.41 -13.19
C GLU A 212 8.72 -29.61 -13.46
N PRO A 213 9.20 -30.74 -14.01
CA PRO A 213 8.33 -31.89 -14.34
C PRO A 213 7.53 -32.45 -13.17
N ASP A 214 8.04 -32.35 -11.94
CA ASP A 214 7.35 -32.75 -10.71
C ASP A 214 6.20 -31.80 -10.31
N GLN A 215 6.20 -30.57 -10.84
CA GLN A 215 5.18 -29.54 -10.64
C GLN A 215 4.06 -29.61 -11.69
N GLU A 216 4.23 -30.38 -12.77
CA GLU A 216 3.30 -30.45 -13.91
C GLU A 216 1.86 -30.72 -13.48
N ALA A 217 1.65 -31.72 -12.60
CA ALA A 217 0.33 -32.12 -12.15
C ALA A 217 -0.44 -30.95 -11.50
N ILE A 218 0.24 -30.12 -10.71
CA ILE A 218 -0.34 -28.96 -10.03
C ILE A 218 -0.72 -27.88 -11.04
N VAL A 219 0.14 -27.63 -12.04
CA VAL A 219 -0.11 -26.62 -13.08
C VAL A 219 -1.28 -27.03 -13.97
N VAL A 220 -1.36 -28.30 -14.36
CA VAL A 220 -2.45 -28.84 -15.17
C VAL A 220 -3.77 -28.80 -14.41
N GLU A 221 -3.78 -29.17 -13.13
CA GLU A 221 -4.97 -29.07 -12.28
C GLU A 221 -5.44 -27.62 -12.14
N ALA A 222 -4.51 -26.68 -11.90
CA ALA A 222 -4.83 -25.26 -11.83
C ALA A 222 -5.33 -24.68 -13.17
N LEU A 223 -4.84 -25.19 -14.31
CA LEU A 223 -5.35 -24.83 -15.64
C LEU A 223 -6.72 -25.45 -15.91
N HIS A 224 -6.97 -26.68 -15.49
CA HIS A 224 -8.26 -27.35 -15.67
C HIS A 224 -9.35 -26.63 -14.86
N GLU A 225 -9.05 -26.28 -13.60
CA GLU A 225 -9.98 -25.63 -12.69
C GLU A 225 -9.77 -24.10 -12.57
N HIS A 226 -9.23 -23.47 -13.62
CA HIS A 226 -8.87 -22.04 -13.63
C HIS A 226 -10.04 -21.09 -13.29
N ALA A 227 -11.29 -21.51 -13.52
CA ALA A 227 -12.47 -20.72 -13.20
C ALA A 227 -12.70 -20.56 -11.70
N THR A 228 -12.37 -21.58 -10.90
CA THR A 228 -12.68 -21.66 -9.46
C THR A 228 -11.43 -21.71 -8.58
N ARG A 229 -10.26 -21.94 -9.18
CA ARG A 229 -8.99 -22.04 -8.47
C ARG A 229 -7.96 -21.02 -8.96
N ARG A 230 -7.04 -20.70 -8.08
CA ARG A 230 -5.88 -19.83 -8.34
C ARG A 230 -4.62 -20.61 -8.00
N LEU A 231 -3.61 -20.45 -8.84
CA LEU A 231 -2.27 -20.96 -8.58
C LEU A 231 -1.52 -19.91 -7.77
N ARG A 232 -1.05 -20.33 -6.60
CA ARG A 232 -0.10 -19.59 -5.79
C ARG A 232 1.31 -20.07 -6.09
N ILE A 233 2.21 -19.11 -6.28
CA ILE A 233 3.60 -19.33 -6.67
C ILE A 233 4.50 -18.60 -5.69
N ILE A 234 5.44 -19.31 -5.08
CA ILE A 234 6.58 -18.73 -4.38
C ILE A 234 7.83 -19.06 -5.20
N GLY A 235 8.67 -18.08 -5.48
CA GLY A 235 9.85 -18.30 -6.30
C GLY A 235 10.62 -17.02 -6.57
N ARG A 236 11.25 -16.95 -7.75
CA ARG A 236 11.95 -15.76 -8.24
C ARG A 236 11.40 -15.32 -9.59
N ALA A 237 11.38 -14.02 -9.81
CA ALA A 237 10.99 -13.44 -11.09
C ALA A 237 11.97 -12.36 -11.53
N GLU A 238 12.13 -12.25 -12.84
CA GLU A 238 12.81 -11.14 -13.48
C GLU A 238 11.82 -9.99 -13.64
N PHE A 239 12.26 -8.79 -13.31
CA PHE A 239 11.49 -7.57 -13.41
C PHE A 239 12.02 -6.67 -14.52
N ASP A 240 11.10 -5.93 -15.13
CA ASP A 240 11.46 -4.89 -16.07
C ASP A 240 12.01 -3.67 -15.31
N PRO A 241 13.24 -3.24 -15.63
CA PRO A 241 13.93 -2.18 -14.91
C PRO A 241 13.26 -0.80 -15.00
N ALA A 242 12.59 -0.53 -16.12
CA ALA A 242 12.01 0.78 -16.42
C ALA A 242 10.62 0.95 -15.81
N THR A 243 9.88 -0.15 -15.67
CA THR A 243 8.48 -0.15 -15.23
C THR A 243 8.28 -0.77 -13.84
N GLY A 244 9.26 -1.50 -13.32
CA GLY A 244 9.11 -2.35 -12.13
C GLY A 244 8.10 -3.48 -12.34
N SER A 245 7.63 -3.70 -13.57
CA SER A 245 6.64 -4.71 -13.86
C SER A 245 7.27 -6.08 -13.98
N LEU A 246 6.53 -7.09 -13.55
CA LEU A 246 7.02 -8.46 -13.55
C LEU A 246 7.08 -8.98 -15.00
N LYS A 247 8.29 -9.31 -15.46
CA LYS A 247 8.56 -9.69 -16.84
C LYS A 247 8.37 -11.19 -17.07
N ARG A 248 8.93 -12.01 -16.19
CA ARG A 248 8.75 -13.48 -16.19
C ARG A 248 9.12 -14.09 -14.85
N ILE A 249 8.53 -15.23 -14.54
CA ILE A 249 8.93 -16.08 -13.41
C ILE A 249 10.13 -16.91 -13.88
N THR A 250 11.27 -16.77 -13.21
CA THR A 250 12.54 -17.42 -13.56
C THR A 250 12.76 -18.70 -12.77
N ALA A 251 12.28 -18.76 -11.52
CA ALA A 251 12.33 -19.95 -10.69
C ALA A 251 11.04 -20.12 -9.89
N VAL A 252 10.62 -21.36 -9.69
CA VAL A 252 9.43 -21.72 -8.90
C VAL A 252 9.86 -22.66 -7.78
N ASP A 253 9.92 -22.14 -6.56
CA ASP A 253 10.34 -22.89 -5.37
C ASP A 253 9.15 -23.69 -4.80
N HIS A 254 7.96 -23.09 -4.75
CA HIS A 254 6.74 -23.74 -4.28
C HIS A 254 5.51 -23.36 -5.10
N LEU A 255 4.67 -24.37 -5.39
CA LEU A 255 3.35 -24.21 -5.99
C LEU A 255 2.27 -24.75 -5.05
N ALA A 256 1.17 -24.02 -4.95
CA ALA A 256 -0.02 -24.46 -4.24
C ALA A 256 -1.28 -23.99 -4.94
N ILE A 257 -2.30 -24.83 -4.96
CA ILE A 257 -3.62 -24.44 -5.47
C ILE A 257 -4.43 -23.85 -4.32
N GLN A 258 -5.02 -22.68 -4.56
CA GLN A 258 -5.96 -22.05 -3.64
C GLN A 258 -7.34 -21.99 -4.28
N MET A 259 -8.38 -22.30 -3.52
CA MET A 259 -9.75 -22.02 -3.96
C MET A 259 -9.96 -20.51 -3.99
N LEU A 260 -10.69 -20.05 -5.01
CA LEU A 260 -11.24 -18.69 -5.03
C LEU A 260 -12.29 -18.59 -3.93
N ALA A 261 -11.86 -18.38 -2.69
CA ALA A 261 -12.77 -18.10 -1.61
C ALA A 261 -13.35 -16.70 -1.84
N GLU A 262 -14.61 -16.62 -2.27
CA GLU A 262 -15.47 -15.54 -1.76
C GLU A 262 -15.27 -15.53 -0.25
N GLN A 263 -14.90 -14.39 0.32
CA GLN A 263 -14.92 -14.26 1.78
C GLN A 263 -16.29 -14.75 2.23
N PRO A 264 -16.39 -15.83 3.04
CA PRO A 264 -17.69 -16.26 3.48
C PRO A 264 -18.28 -15.08 4.25
N VAL A 265 -19.39 -14.54 3.74
CA VAL A 265 -20.25 -13.68 4.54
C VAL A 265 -20.48 -14.47 5.82
N ASP A 266 -20.01 -13.93 6.93
CA ASP A 266 -20.19 -14.56 8.22
C ASP A 266 -21.70 -14.60 8.49
N THR A 267 -22.35 -15.71 8.15
CA THR A 267 -23.78 -15.91 8.38
C THR A 267 -24.09 -16.12 9.87
N SER A 268 -23.06 -16.24 10.72
CA SER A 268 -23.19 -16.19 12.17
C SER A 268 -23.14 -14.77 12.72
N ALA A 269 -22.68 -13.80 11.92
CA ALA A 269 -22.78 -12.39 12.27
C ALA A 269 -24.24 -11.98 12.28
N ARG A 270 -24.65 -11.33 13.38
CA ARG A 270 -26.01 -10.79 13.49
C ARG A 270 -26.27 -9.83 12.33
N PRO A 271 -27.42 -9.95 11.64
CA PRO A 271 -27.78 -9.05 10.57
C PRO A 271 -27.68 -7.58 11.00
N ILE A 272 -27.20 -6.71 10.11
CA ILE A 272 -27.05 -5.28 10.39
C ILE A 272 -28.37 -4.64 10.89
N TRP A 273 -29.52 -5.13 10.42
CA TRP A 273 -30.83 -4.65 10.87
C TRP A 273 -31.12 -4.95 12.35
N GLU A 274 -30.62 -6.06 12.91
CA GLU A 274 -30.79 -6.35 14.35
C GLU A 274 -29.97 -5.39 15.19
N ILE A 275 -28.76 -5.06 14.74
CA ILE A 275 -27.87 -4.09 15.39
C ILE A 275 -28.51 -2.69 15.33
N ALA A 276 -29.09 -2.32 14.19
CA ALA A 276 -29.79 -1.05 14.03
C ALA A 276 -31.02 -0.92 14.95
N VAL A 277 -31.80 -1.99 15.13
CA VAL A 277 -32.94 -2.02 16.06
C VAL A 277 -32.47 -1.90 17.51
N GLU A 278 -31.40 -2.59 17.88
CA GLU A 278 -30.84 -2.53 19.24
C GLU A 278 -30.31 -1.13 19.57
N ILE A 279 -29.56 -0.52 18.66
CA ILE A 279 -29.10 0.88 18.81
C ILE A 279 -30.31 1.80 18.87
N GLY A 280 -31.32 1.61 18.01
CA GLY A 280 -32.50 2.45 17.99
C GLY A 280 -33.35 2.39 19.26
N ALA A 281 -33.37 1.23 19.94
CA ALA A 281 -34.03 1.06 21.23
C ALA A 281 -33.32 1.77 22.40
N THR A 282 -32.06 2.18 22.21
CA THR A 282 -31.33 2.99 23.22
C THR A 282 -31.62 4.49 23.12
N VAL A 283 -32.27 4.93 22.05
CA VAL A 283 -32.65 6.33 21.83
C VAL A 283 -34.06 6.58 22.39
N PRO A 284 -34.25 7.59 23.28
CA PRO A 284 -35.56 7.92 23.84
C PRO A 284 -36.62 8.26 22.78
N GLU A 285 -37.89 7.90 23.02
CA GLU A 285 -39.00 8.19 22.09
C GLU A 285 -39.18 9.68 21.78
N GLU A 286 -38.79 10.57 22.70
CA GLU A 286 -38.82 12.03 22.46
C GLU A 286 -37.82 12.46 21.38
N GLU A 287 -36.64 11.82 21.28
CA GLU A 287 -35.65 12.14 20.24
C GLU A 287 -36.08 11.58 18.87
N TRP A 288 -36.80 10.45 18.85
CA TRP A 288 -37.43 9.93 17.63
C TRP A 288 -38.53 10.84 17.10
N ALA A 289 -39.23 11.55 17.98
CA ALA A 289 -40.30 12.46 17.59
C ALA A 289 -39.78 13.74 16.90
N ASP A 290 -38.52 14.10 17.16
CA ASP A 290 -37.85 15.24 16.55
C ASP A 290 -37.19 14.89 15.20
N GLU A 291 -37.26 13.63 14.74
CA GLU A 291 -36.70 13.25 13.44
C GLU A 291 -37.48 13.90 12.28
N PRO A 292 -36.79 14.64 11.39
CA PRO A 292 -37.42 15.17 10.19
C PRO A 292 -37.95 14.04 9.30
N PRO A 293 -39.18 14.16 8.75
CA PRO A 293 -39.81 13.11 7.95
C PRO A 293 -39.08 12.80 6.63
N ASP A 294 -38.10 13.61 6.25
CA ASP A 294 -37.29 13.48 5.04
C ASP A 294 -35.82 13.13 5.32
N VAL A 295 -35.44 12.75 6.55
CA VAL A 295 -34.06 12.36 6.91
C VAL A 295 -33.48 11.31 5.94
N SER A 296 -34.25 10.29 5.57
CA SER A 296 -33.80 9.26 4.63
C SER A 296 -33.48 9.78 3.22
N LYS A 297 -34.05 10.94 2.83
CA LYS A 297 -33.87 11.56 1.52
C LYS A 297 -32.85 12.69 1.52
N ARG A 298 -32.58 13.30 2.68
CA ARG A 298 -31.69 14.46 2.83
C ARG A 298 -30.67 14.25 3.95
N LEU A 299 -30.23 13.01 4.11
CA LEU A 299 -29.31 12.60 5.18
C LEU A 299 -28.06 13.48 5.23
N ASP A 300 -27.46 13.77 4.07
CA ASP A 300 -26.26 14.59 3.98
C ASP A 300 -26.49 16.04 4.45
N HIS A 301 -27.68 16.59 4.21
CA HIS A 301 -28.03 17.95 4.65
C HIS A 301 -28.11 18.04 6.18
N TYR A 302 -28.66 17.01 6.83
CA TYR A 302 -28.78 16.98 8.29
C TYR A 302 -27.49 16.57 9.00
N LEU A 303 -26.66 15.71 8.40
CA LEU A 303 -25.39 15.27 8.99
C LEU A 303 -24.26 16.27 8.79
N TYR A 304 -24.22 16.98 7.65
CA TYR A 304 -23.07 17.80 7.27
C TYR A 304 -23.40 19.29 7.13
N GLY A 305 -24.68 19.68 7.17
CA GLY A 305 -25.14 21.06 6.99
C GLY A 305 -24.98 21.53 5.54
N SER A 306 -25.99 22.20 4.98
CA SER A 306 -25.84 22.87 3.69
C SER A 306 -24.90 24.07 3.85
N GLY A 307 -23.79 24.08 3.11
CA GLY A 307 -23.04 25.31 2.86
C GLY A 307 -23.95 26.34 2.18
N GLU A 308 -24.38 27.35 2.92
CA GLU A 308 -24.92 28.58 2.36
C GLU A 308 -23.76 29.44 1.83
N GLY A 309 -23.75 29.60 0.51
CA GLY A 309 -23.14 30.70 -0.23
C GLY A 309 -23.75 30.62 -1.62
N GLY A 310 -24.78 31.39 -1.95
CA GLY A 310 -24.82 32.84 -1.89
C GLY A 310 -24.73 33.30 -3.34
N GLU A 311 -25.80 33.96 -3.82
CA GLU A 311 -26.04 34.44 -5.20
C GLU A 311 -24.81 34.95 -5.98
#